data_AF-A0AAP2DKS9-F1
#
_entry.id   AF-A0AAP2DKS9-F1
#
_cell.length_a   1.000
_cell.length_b   1.000
_cell.length_c   1.000
_cell.angle_alpha   90.00
_cell.angle_beta   90.00
_cell.angle_gamma   90.00
#
_symmetry.space_group_name_H-M   'P 1'
#
loop_
_entity.id
_entity.type
_entity.pdbx_description
1 polymer ?
#
loop_
_entity_poly.entity_id
_entity_poly.type
_entity_poly.pdbx_seq_one_letter_code
_entity_poly.pdbx_strand_id
1 'polypeptide(L)'
;MNYSVNNEHWLEGEPVVKRDYLAAKNKSKFAANFPDSIIIHFTAGRSGQSSAKYLADPSVKASAHIVIGREGTVYQLAPLDTITWHAGVSSYGGRNNWNEYSIGIELDNAGPLTKAGNEYLSWFGGRYPENEAIYDIHRNENQPRYWHTFTQLQIEACEVVCRAIMAKYAIKSILGHEEISVGRKVDPGPAFPLDKFREQLLTQNRQSGESLEVAPQEGEVITDKLNIREDASVHARLVSSPLAQGQKVTIVDEKNGWYKVKTEIEGWVNKAYVR
;
A
#
# COMPACT_ATOMS: atom_id res chain seq x y z
N MET A 1 9.88 -11.89 5.11
CA MET A 1 8.61 -12.63 5.32
C MET A 1 8.21 -13.24 3.99
N ASN A 2 7.63 -14.44 3.97
CA ASN A 2 7.14 -15.07 2.74
C ASN A 2 5.78 -15.69 3.03
N TYR A 3 4.73 -15.21 2.37
CA TYR A 3 3.37 -15.71 2.53
C TYR A 3 2.79 -16.18 1.20
N SER A 4 1.94 -17.20 1.27
CA SER A 4 1.08 -17.66 0.17
C SER A 4 -0.33 -17.89 0.70
N VAL A 5 -1.34 -17.94 -0.18
CA VAL A 5 -2.72 -18.26 0.20
C VAL A 5 -3.03 -19.67 -0.25
N ASN A 6 -3.33 -20.55 0.70
CA ASN A 6 -3.67 -21.95 0.43
C ASN A 6 -5.07 -22.09 -0.22
N ASN A 7 -5.47 -23.34 -0.53
CA ASN A 7 -6.77 -23.60 -1.16
C ASN A 7 -7.96 -23.40 -0.23
N GLU A 8 -7.74 -23.33 1.08
CA GLU A 8 -8.75 -23.01 2.09
C GLU A 8 -8.78 -21.50 2.41
N HIS A 9 -8.08 -20.69 1.62
CA HIS A 9 -8.04 -19.24 1.72
C HIS A 9 -7.39 -18.70 3.00
N TRP A 10 -6.47 -19.48 3.59
CA TRP A 10 -5.63 -19.08 4.70
C TRP A 10 -4.21 -18.71 4.23
N LEU A 11 -3.61 -17.73 4.89
CA LEU A 11 -2.21 -17.35 4.69
C LEU A 11 -1.28 -18.37 5.35
N GLU A 12 -0.32 -18.87 4.60
CA GLU A 12 0.72 -19.79 5.08
C GLU A 12 2.10 -19.21 4.80
N GLY A 13 3.06 -19.49 5.69
CA GLY A 13 4.45 -19.08 5.55
C GLY A 13 5.03 -18.48 6.82
N GLU A 14 6.18 -17.82 6.69
CA GLU A 14 7.00 -17.36 7.81
C GLU A 14 7.18 -15.83 7.84
N PRO A 15 7.06 -15.19 9.03
CA PRO A 15 6.73 -15.77 10.33
C PRO A 15 5.31 -16.36 10.39
N VAL A 16 5.12 -17.43 11.16
CA VAL A 16 3.81 -18.11 11.29
C VAL A 16 2.65 -17.14 11.52
N VAL A 17 1.63 -17.25 10.67
CA VAL A 17 0.38 -16.49 10.80
C VAL A 17 -0.43 -17.02 11.98
N LYS A 18 -0.75 -16.14 12.93
CA LYS A 18 -1.54 -16.49 14.11
C LYS A 18 -3.03 -16.58 13.77
N ARG A 19 -3.70 -17.59 14.32
CA ARG A 19 -5.14 -17.86 14.11
C ARG A 19 -5.89 -18.02 15.44
N ASP A 20 -5.36 -17.40 16.50
CA ASP A 20 -5.89 -17.53 17.86
C ASP A 20 -7.26 -16.85 18.06
N TYR A 21 -7.68 -15.98 17.12
CA TYR A 21 -8.86 -15.13 17.22
C TYR A 21 -9.73 -15.21 15.96
N LEU A 22 -10.50 -16.28 15.81
CA LEU A 22 -11.35 -16.45 14.63
C LEU A 22 -12.65 -15.65 14.76
N ALA A 23 -12.97 -14.86 13.74
CA ALA A 23 -14.23 -14.12 13.62
C ALA A 23 -15.35 -15.03 13.08
N ALA A 24 -15.70 -16.09 13.82
CA ALA A 24 -16.67 -17.12 13.42
C ALA A 24 -18.10 -16.59 13.18
N LYS A 25 -18.38 -15.32 13.53
CA LYS A 25 -19.62 -14.60 13.21
C LYS A 25 -19.79 -14.35 11.70
N ASN A 26 -18.70 -14.32 10.94
CA ASN A 26 -18.72 -14.11 9.50
C ASN A 26 -18.97 -15.43 8.77
N LYS A 27 -20.07 -15.50 8.00
CA LYS A 27 -20.51 -16.73 7.32
C LYS A 27 -20.71 -16.58 5.81
N SER A 28 -20.92 -15.36 5.33
CA SER A 28 -21.16 -15.11 3.91
C SER A 28 -19.86 -15.22 3.12
N LYS A 29 -19.91 -15.86 1.95
CA LYS A 29 -18.79 -15.93 1.01
C LYS A 29 -18.88 -14.80 -0.01
N PHE A 30 -17.73 -14.43 -0.56
CA PHE A 30 -17.70 -13.53 -1.71
C PHE A 30 -18.40 -14.16 -2.92
N ALA A 31 -19.01 -13.33 -3.75
CA ALA A 31 -19.50 -13.77 -5.05
C ALA A 31 -18.33 -14.10 -5.99
N ALA A 32 -18.62 -14.80 -7.10
CA ALA A 32 -17.60 -15.15 -8.08
C ALA A 32 -16.82 -13.91 -8.56
N ASN A 33 -15.51 -14.07 -8.74
CA ASN A 33 -14.54 -13.02 -9.10
C ASN A 33 -14.23 -11.98 -8.01
N PHE A 34 -14.76 -12.15 -6.79
CA PHE A 34 -14.40 -11.35 -5.63
C PHE A 34 -13.68 -12.19 -4.57
N PRO A 35 -12.84 -11.57 -3.71
CA PRO A 35 -12.53 -10.14 -3.62
C PRO A 35 -11.65 -9.62 -4.77
N ASP A 36 -11.88 -8.37 -5.19
CA ASP A 36 -11.07 -7.68 -6.20
C ASP A 36 -10.36 -6.44 -5.62
N SER A 37 -10.44 -6.23 -4.31
CA SER A 37 -9.95 -5.03 -3.66
C SER A 37 -9.39 -5.32 -2.26
N ILE A 38 -8.49 -4.47 -1.79
CA ILE A 38 -7.99 -4.47 -0.40
C ILE A 38 -8.26 -3.09 0.21
N ILE A 39 -8.78 -3.06 1.44
CA ILE A 39 -8.96 -1.83 2.21
C ILE A 39 -8.02 -1.86 3.42
N ILE A 40 -7.21 -0.81 3.54
CA ILE A 40 -6.27 -0.60 4.64
C ILE A 40 -6.92 0.26 5.72
N HIS A 41 -6.79 -0.19 6.97
CA HIS A 41 -7.33 0.44 8.17
C HIS A 41 -6.23 0.61 9.22
N PHE A 42 -6.47 1.47 10.21
CA PHE A 42 -5.85 1.33 11.52
C PHE A 42 -6.86 0.90 12.57
N THR A 43 -6.38 0.26 13.63
CA THR A 43 -7.26 -0.29 14.67
C THR A 43 -7.80 0.76 15.65
N ALA A 44 -7.13 1.91 15.80
CA ALA A 44 -7.34 2.88 16.89
C ALA A 44 -7.27 2.22 18.27
N GLY A 45 -6.50 1.13 18.37
CA GLY A 45 -6.45 0.22 19.52
C GLY A 45 -5.10 0.25 20.25
N ARG A 46 -5.01 -0.59 21.29
CA ARG A 46 -3.83 -0.66 22.19
C ARG A 46 -2.74 -1.61 21.72
N SER A 47 -3.12 -2.66 20.99
CA SER A 47 -2.20 -3.65 20.44
C SER A 47 -2.87 -4.51 19.38
N GLY A 48 -2.10 -5.05 18.44
CA GLY A 48 -2.60 -5.94 17.40
C GLY A 48 -3.31 -7.17 17.98
N GLN A 49 -2.80 -7.74 19.07
CA GLN A 49 -3.44 -8.87 19.75
C GLN A 49 -4.81 -8.47 20.34
N SER A 50 -4.89 -7.34 21.04
CA SER A 50 -6.14 -6.87 21.62
C SER A 50 -7.18 -6.53 20.57
N SER A 51 -6.76 -5.95 19.45
CA SER A 51 -7.62 -5.62 18.31
C SER A 51 -8.09 -6.88 17.59
N ALA A 52 -7.23 -7.88 17.39
CA ALA A 52 -7.62 -9.17 16.83
C ALA A 52 -8.68 -9.87 17.70
N LYS A 53 -8.48 -9.90 19.02
CA LYS A 53 -9.46 -10.43 19.97
C LYS A 53 -10.79 -9.68 19.90
N TYR A 54 -10.76 -8.34 19.88
CA TYR A 54 -11.96 -7.52 19.81
C TYR A 54 -12.74 -7.74 18.50
N LEU A 55 -12.05 -7.76 17.36
CA LEU A 55 -12.68 -7.95 16.04
C LEU A 55 -13.24 -9.38 15.85
N ALA A 56 -12.69 -10.37 16.55
CA ALA A 56 -13.19 -11.74 16.56
C ALA A 56 -14.45 -11.92 17.45
N ASP A 57 -14.69 -11.05 18.43
CA ASP A 57 -15.79 -11.18 19.39
C ASP A 57 -17.16 -11.18 18.68
N PRO A 58 -18.03 -12.19 18.90
CA PRO A 58 -19.34 -12.29 18.25
C PRO A 58 -20.30 -11.13 18.58
N SER A 59 -20.12 -10.44 19.70
CA SER A 59 -20.94 -9.29 20.10
C SER A 59 -20.55 -8.00 19.37
N VAL A 60 -19.34 -7.93 18.82
CA VAL A 60 -18.82 -6.74 18.13
C VAL A 60 -19.37 -6.69 16.70
N LYS A 61 -19.97 -5.56 16.32
CA LYS A 61 -20.55 -5.32 14.98
C LYS A 61 -19.52 -4.84 13.95
N ALA A 62 -18.30 -5.37 14.04
CA ALA A 62 -17.18 -5.13 13.14
C ALA A 62 -16.26 -6.35 13.13
N SER A 63 -15.57 -6.60 12.02
CA SER A 63 -14.57 -7.67 11.86
C SER A 63 -13.64 -7.31 10.71
N ALA A 64 -12.46 -7.93 10.67
CA ALA A 64 -11.52 -7.80 9.57
C ALA A 64 -10.99 -9.17 9.18
N HIS A 65 -10.33 -9.28 8.03
CA HIS A 65 -9.66 -10.51 7.63
C HIS A 65 -8.33 -10.66 8.36
N ILE A 66 -7.57 -9.57 8.46
CA ILE A 66 -6.20 -9.57 8.94
C ILE A 66 -5.99 -8.41 9.92
N VAL A 67 -5.23 -8.67 10.99
CA VAL A 67 -4.67 -7.65 11.89
C VAL A 67 -3.15 -7.79 11.92
N ILE A 68 -2.42 -6.68 11.80
CA ILE A 68 -0.96 -6.62 11.80
C ILE A 68 -0.49 -5.80 13.01
N GLY A 69 0.20 -6.45 13.94
CA GLY A 69 0.79 -5.79 15.12
C GLY A 69 2.04 -4.94 14.80
N ARG A 70 2.46 -4.09 15.74
CA ARG A 70 3.64 -3.20 15.57
C ARG A 70 4.95 -3.91 15.23
N GLU A 71 5.12 -5.15 15.66
CA GLU A 71 6.31 -5.97 15.34
C GLU A 71 6.14 -6.81 14.05
N GLY A 72 5.17 -6.48 13.19
CA GLY A 72 4.87 -7.22 11.96
C GLY A 72 4.18 -8.57 12.20
N THR A 73 3.73 -8.88 13.43
CA THR A 73 2.97 -10.10 13.71
C THR A 73 1.62 -10.07 12.98
N VAL A 74 1.35 -11.10 12.17
CA VAL A 74 0.11 -11.23 11.41
C VAL A 74 -0.88 -12.15 12.12
N TYR A 75 -2.09 -11.65 12.35
CA TYR A 75 -3.24 -12.42 12.81
C TYR A 75 -4.24 -12.52 11.66
N GLN A 76 -4.66 -13.73 11.29
CA GLN A 76 -5.76 -13.93 10.34
C GLN A 76 -7.01 -14.41 11.08
N LEU A 77 -8.07 -13.62 10.97
CA LEU A 77 -9.31 -13.79 11.74
C LEU A 77 -10.38 -14.55 10.94
N ALA A 78 -10.30 -14.53 9.60
CA ALA A 78 -11.24 -15.22 8.72
C ALA A 78 -10.55 -15.69 7.42
N PRO A 79 -11.05 -16.75 6.78
CA PRO A 79 -10.64 -17.11 5.42
C PRO A 79 -10.83 -15.94 4.45
N LEU A 80 -9.92 -15.77 3.50
CA LEU A 80 -9.94 -14.65 2.54
C LEU A 80 -11.10 -14.71 1.51
N ASP A 81 -11.81 -15.84 1.41
CA ASP A 81 -13.04 -15.99 0.61
C ASP A 81 -14.33 -15.61 1.37
N THR A 82 -14.21 -15.17 2.62
CA THR A 82 -15.34 -14.85 3.51
C THR A 82 -15.52 -13.34 3.64
N ILE A 83 -16.76 -12.85 3.57
CA ILE A 83 -17.08 -11.43 3.76
C ILE A 83 -16.95 -11.07 5.24
N THR A 84 -16.03 -10.16 5.56
CA THR A 84 -15.92 -9.54 6.89
C THR A 84 -16.63 -8.19 6.93
N TRP A 85 -16.75 -7.59 8.12
CA TRP A 85 -17.52 -6.36 8.37
C TRP A 85 -16.59 -5.20 8.75
N HIS A 86 -15.69 -4.82 7.85
CA HIS A 86 -14.67 -3.80 8.09
C HIS A 86 -15.07 -2.44 7.47
N ALA A 87 -15.61 -2.45 6.25
CA ALA A 87 -15.91 -1.24 5.50
C ALA A 87 -17.16 -0.51 6.04
N GLY A 88 -18.23 -1.24 6.37
CA GLY A 88 -19.53 -0.64 6.74
C GLY A 88 -20.14 0.19 5.60
N VAL A 89 -20.88 1.25 5.94
CA VAL A 89 -21.45 2.18 4.94
C VAL A 89 -20.32 2.83 4.15
N SER A 90 -20.24 2.53 2.86
CA SER A 90 -19.10 2.87 2.01
C SER A 90 -19.49 3.05 0.54
N SER A 91 -18.79 3.96 -0.15
CA SER A 91 -18.97 4.28 -1.56
C SER A 91 -17.66 4.81 -2.18
N TYR A 92 -17.27 4.28 -3.34
CA TYR A 92 -16.11 4.74 -4.11
C TYR A 92 -16.21 4.24 -5.57
N GLY A 93 -15.81 5.07 -6.53
CA GLY A 93 -15.78 4.68 -7.96
C GLY A 93 -17.13 4.18 -8.50
N GLY A 94 -18.25 4.68 -7.98
CA GLY A 94 -19.61 4.25 -8.37
C GLY A 94 -20.07 2.93 -7.73
N ARG A 95 -19.25 2.28 -6.89
CA ARG A 95 -19.57 1.06 -6.15
C ARG A 95 -19.88 1.36 -4.68
N ASN A 96 -20.92 0.72 -4.13
CA ASN A 96 -21.30 0.80 -2.72
C ASN A 96 -21.07 -0.52 -2.00
N ASN A 97 -21.15 -0.54 -0.66
CA ASN A 97 -21.05 -1.75 0.18
C ASN A 97 -19.74 -2.53 0.02
N TRP A 98 -18.61 -1.88 0.29
CA TRP A 98 -17.28 -2.41 0.00
C TRP A 98 -16.91 -3.72 0.73
N ASN A 99 -17.62 -4.11 1.79
CA ASN A 99 -17.48 -5.43 2.42
C ASN A 99 -17.68 -6.58 1.41
N GLU A 100 -18.51 -6.42 0.37
CA GLU A 100 -18.83 -7.47 -0.61
C GLU A 100 -17.73 -7.70 -1.65
N TYR A 101 -16.67 -6.88 -1.65
CA TYR A 101 -15.68 -6.88 -2.71
C TYR A 101 -14.24 -6.87 -2.21
N SER A 102 -14.03 -6.70 -0.90
CA SER A 102 -12.71 -6.35 -0.39
C SER A 102 -12.27 -7.14 0.83
N ILE A 103 -10.95 -7.30 0.92
CA ILE A 103 -10.26 -7.81 2.08
C ILE A 103 -9.88 -6.62 2.98
N GLY A 104 -10.27 -6.67 4.25
CA GLY A 104 -9.91 -5.68 5.27
C GLY A 104 -8.63 -6.06 6.01
N ILE A 105 -7.63 -5.18 5.96
CA ILE A 105 -6.37 -5.30 6.70
C ILE A 105 -6.26 -4.17 7.71
N GLU A 106 -6.19 -4.54 8.99
CA GLU A 106 -6.09 -3.64 10.14
C GLU A 106 -4.65 -3.56 10.63
N LEU A 107 -4.08 -2.36 10.72
CA LEU A 107 -2.76 -2.17 11.31
C LEU A 107 -2.87 -1.58 12.71
N ASP A 108 -2.16 -2.18 13.66
CA ASP A 108 -2.09 -1.73 15.05
C ASP A 108 -1.50 -0.31 15.16
N ASN A 109 -2.38 0.66 15.35
CA ASN A 109 -2.03 2.07 15.37
C ASN A 109 -3.12 2.86 16.10
N ALA A 110 -2.72 3.84 16.91
CA ALA A 110 -3.61 4.65 17.72
C ALA A 110 -4.41 5.72 16.95
N GLY A 111 -4.03 6.01 15.70
CA GLY A 111 -4.63 7.05 14.87
C GLY A 111 -4.20 8.46 15.29
N PRO A 112 -5.12 9.44 15.31
CA PRO A 112 -4.84 10.79 15.80
C PRO A 112 -4.30 10.83 17.23
N LEU A 113 -3.35 11.73 17.46
CA LEU A 113 -2.73 11.99 18.75
C LEU A 113 -2.88 13.46 19.18
N THR A 114 -2.84 13.70 20.49
CA THR A 114 -2.80 15.02 21.12
C THR A 114 -1.46 15.22 21.81
N LYS A 115 -0.75 16.30 21.51
CA LYS A 115 0.52 16.62 22.19
C LYS A 115 0.27 16.98 23.66
N ALA A 116 1.05 16.39 24.56
CA ALA A 116 1.00 16.63 26.01
C ALA A 116 2.43 16.71 26.58
N GLY A 117 2.95 17.93 26.73
CA GLY A 117 4.35 18.13 27.09
C GLY A 117 5.29 17.57 26.02
N ASN A 118 6.12 16.60 26.41
CA ASN A 118 7.09 15.92 25.53
C ASN A 118 6.55 14.58 24.97
N GLU A 119 5.29 14.24 25.25
CA GLU A 119 4.66 13.00 24.80
C GLU A 119 3.43 13.29 23.92
N TYR A 120 2.91 12.25 23.29
CA TYR A 120 1.72 12.28 22.46
C TYR A 120 0.70 11.27 22.96
N LEU A 121 -0.54 11.71 23.13
CA LEU A 121 -1.63 10.95 23.74
C LEU A 121 -2.63 10.48 22.69
N SER A 122 -2.96 9.19 22.74
CA SER A 122 -4.11 8.64 22.02
C SER A 122 -5.42 8.90 22.75
N TRP A 123 -6.54 8.70 22.06
CA TRP A 123 -7.89 8.86 22.64
C TRP A 123 -8.17 7.93 23.83
N PHE A 124 -7.51 6.77 23.90
CA PHE A 124 -7.61 5.82 25.01
C PHE A 124 -6.54 6.01 26.09
N GLY A 125 -5.76 7.10 26.04
CA GLY A 125 -4.76 7.45 27.04
C GLY A 125 -3.41 6.73 26.91
N GLY A 126 -3.16 6.04 25.80
CA GLY A 126 -1.81 5.55 25.46
C GLY A 126 -0.86 6.71 25.19
N ARG A 127 0.38 6.60 25.67
CA ARG A 127 1.44 7.61 25.56
C ARG A 127 2.49 7.15 24.55
N TYR A 128 2.87 8.05 23.64
CA TYR A 128 3.81 7.77 22.56
C TYR A 128 4.93 8.82 22.56
N PRO A 129 6.18 8.41 22.31
CA PRO A 129 7.30 9.33 22.20
C PRO A 129 7.24 10.14 20.90
N GLU A 130 8.04 11.21 20.82
CA GLU A 130 8.06 12.11 19.66
C GLU A 130 8.42 11.42 18.34
N ASN A 131 9.34 10.46 18.36
CA ASN A 131 9.71 9.69 17.18
C ASN A 131 8.62 8.73 16.69
N GLU A 132 7.51 8.58 17.43
CA GLU A 132 6.34 7.81 17.00
C GLU A 132 5.15 8.68 16.59
N ALA A 133 5.33 10.00 16.51
CA ALA A 133 4.31 10.95 16.07
C ALA A 133 4.78 11.78 14.87
N ILE A 134 3.90 11.97 13.89
CA ILE A 134 4.09 12.95 12.80
C ILE A 134 3.03 14.03 12.88
N TYR A 135 3.36 15.25 12.44
CA TYR A 135 2.41 16.34 12.31
C TYR A 135 2.06 16.53 10.84
N ASP A 136 0.86 16.13 10.43
CA ASP A 136 0.47 16.07 9.02
C ASP A 136 -1.03 16.30 8.81
N ILE A 137 -1.40 16.59 7.56
CA ILE A 137 -2.76 16.86 7.11
C ILE A 137 -3.34 15.59 6.49
N HIS A 138 -4.49 15.17 6.99
CA HIS A 138 -5.24 14.07 6.39
C HIS A 138 -5.82 14.47 5.02
N ARG A 139 -5.84 13.57 4.04
CA ARG A 139 -6.19 13.87 2.63
C ARG A 139 -7.57 14.52 2.42
N ASN A 140 -8.52 14.26 3.32
CA ASN A 140 -9.88 14.81 3.28
C ASN A 140 -10.07 16.03 4.20
N GLU A 141 -8.99 16.61 4.73
CA GLU A 141 -9.04 17.70 5.70
C GLU A 141 -8.07 18.82 5.34
N ASN A 142 -8.23 19.98 5.97
CA ASN A 142 -7.41 21.17 5.72
C ASN A 142 -6.58 21.60 6.94
N GLN A 143 -6.68 20.87 8.05
CA GLN A 143 -6.00 21.22 9.30
C GLN A 143 -5.07 20.08 9.72
N PRO A 144 -3.79 20.37 10.01
CA PRO A 144 -2.86 19.36 10.48
C PRO A 144 -3.16 18.96 11.93
N ARG A 145 -2.84 17.71 12.26
CA ARG A 145 -2.84 17.20 13.63
C ARG A 145 -1.71 16.18 13.79
N TYR A 146 -1.47 15.76 15.03
CA TYR A 146 -0.50 14.68 15.26
C TYR A 146 -1.13 13.33 14.94
N TRP A 147 -0.35 12.44 14.33
CA TRP A 147 -0.74 11.08 13.97
C TRP A 147 0.30 10.10 14.46
N HIS A 148 -0.16 8.96 14.96
CA HIS A 148 0.71 7.88 15.35
C HIS A 148 1.32 7.20 14.10
N THR A 149 2.63 6.99 14.13
CA THR A 149 3.37 6.37 13.02
C THR A 149 3.21 4.85 12.97
N PHE A 150 3.35 4.30 11.76
CA PHE A 150 3.48 2.86 11.54
C PHE A 150 4.95 2.46 11.58
N THR A 151 5.24 1.31 12.17
CA THR A 151 6.61 0.77 12.15
C THR A 151 6.96 0.28 10.75
N GLN A 152 8.26 0.23 10.44
CA GLN A 152 8.72 -0.36 9.18
C GLN A 152 8.30 -1.83 9.05
N LEU A 153 8.36 -2.60 10.15
CA LEU A 153 7.93 -4.00 10.20
C LEU A 153 6.44 -4.19 9.87
N GLN A 154 5.59 -3.24 10.28
CA GLN A 154 4.17 -3.23 9.91
C GLN A 154 3.96 -3.03 8.41
N ILE A 155 4.66 -2.07 7.83
CA ILE A 155 4.54 -1.77 6.40
C ILE A 155 5.03 -2.96 5.56
N GLU A 156 6.17 -3.55 5.93
CA GLU A 156 6.72 -4.74 5.25
C GLU A 156 5.79 -5.95 5.37
N ALA A 157 5.25 -6.21 6.56
CA ALA A 157 4.28 -7.29 6.75
C ALA A 157 3.03 -7.08 5.90
N CYS A 158 2.50 -5.84 5.87
CA CYS A 158 1.35 -5.48 5.05
C CYS A 158 1.63 -5.69 3.56
N GLU A 159 2.82 -5.31 3.10
CA GLU A 159 3.25 -5.49 1.72
C GLU A 159 3.27 -6.98 1.32
N VAL A 160 3.92 -7.82 2.11
CA VAL A 160 4.03 -9.27 1.83
C VAL A 160 2.66 -9.94 1.89
N VAL A 161 1.81 -9.57 2.85
CA VAL A 161 0.42 -10.04 2.94
C VAL A 161 -0.36 -9.64 1.68
N CYS A 162 -0.27 -8.38 1.25
CA CYS A 162 -0.95 -7.92 0.04
C CYS A 162 -0.47 -8.70 -1.18
N ARG A 163 0.85 -8.91 -1.36
CA ARG A 163 1.38 -9.71 -2.48
C ARG A 163 0.84 -11.13 -2.49
N ALA A 164 0.77 -11.79 -1.33
CA ALA A 164 0.21 -13.14 -1.21
C ALA A 164 -1.28 -13.17 -1.61
N ILE A 165 -2.06 -12.19 -1.17
CA ILE A 165 -3.47 -12.03 -1.56
C ILE A 165 -3.58 -11.82 -3.07
N MET A 166 -2.80 -10.89 -3.64
CA MET A 166 -2.86 -10.54 -5.05
C MET A 166 -2.37 -11.68 -5.97
N ALA A 167 -1.55 -12.60 -5.48
CA ALA A 167 -1.17 -13.80 -6.21
C ALA A 167 -2.33 -14.82 -6.32
N LYS A 168 -3.29 -14.79 -5.39
CA LYS A 168 -4.47 -15.68 -5.36
C LYS A 168 -5.72 -15.06 -5.98
N TYR A 169 -5.90 -13.76 -5.81
CA TYR A 169 -7.08 -13.01 -6.20
C TYR A 169 -6.73 -11.89 -7.18
N ALA A 170 -7.61 -11.63 -8.15
CA ALA A 170 -7.45 -10.59 -9.15
C ALA A 170 -7.70 -9.19 -8.55
N ILE A 171 -6.89 -8.78 -7.58
CA ILE A 171 -6.98 -7.49 -6.90
C ILE A 171 -6.64 -6.36 -7.88
N LYS A 172 -7.55 -5.41 -8.00
CA LYS A 172 -7.48 -4.24 -8.89
C LYS A 172 -7.21 -2.95 -8.12
N SER A 173 -7.58 -2.91 -6.85
CA SER A 173 -7.57 -1.68 -6.04
C SER A 173 -7.05 -1.94 -4.63
N ILE A 174 -6.22 -1.03 -4.13
CA ILE A 174 -5.83 -0.93 -2.73
C ILE A 174 -6.18 0.49 -2.28
N LEU A 175 -7.11 0.61 -1.34
CA LEU A 175 -7.68 1.89 -0.89
C LEU A 175 -7.60 2.02 0.63
N GLY A 176 -7.70 3.24 1.13
CA GLY A 176 -7.91 3.54 2.54
C GLY A 176 -9.39 3.53 2.94
N HIS A 177 -9.70 3.32 4.21
CA HIS A 177 -11.08 3.46 4.69
C HIS A 177 -11.63 4.88 4.46
N GLU A 178 -10.77 5.88 4.61
CA GLU A 178 -11.01 7.30 4.35
C GLU A 178 -11.40 7.60 2.89
N GLU A 179 -10.99 6.78 1.93
CA GLU A 179 -11.35 6.94 0.51
C GLU A 179 -12.74 6.38 0.21
N ILE A 180 -13.13 5.28 0.86
CA ILE A 180 -14.42 4.62 0.63
C ILE A 180 -15.51 5.08 1.61
N SER A 181 -15.19 5.91 2.61
CA SER A 181 -16.10 6.37 3.65
C SER A 181 -15.83 7.81 4.06
N VAL A 182 -15.76 8.69 3.06
CA VAL A 182 -15.51 10.12 3.20
C VAL A 182 -16.45 10.74 4.26
N GLY A 183 -15.87 11.52 5.18
CA GLY A 183 -16.59 12.20 6.26
C GLY A 183 -16.93 11.32 7.47
N ARG A 184 -16.82 9.98 7.37
CA ARG A 184 -17.04 9.05 8.48
C ARG A 184 -15.75 8.46 9.02
N LYS A 185 -14.76 8.26 8.16
CA LYS A 185 -13.52 7.54 8.43
C LYS A 185 -12.30 8.36 8.05
N VAL A 186 -11.23 8.18 8.82
CA VAL A 186 -9.98 8.94 8.71
C VAL A 186 -8.74 8.02 8.70
N ASP A 187 -8.99 6.72 8.58
CA ASP A 187 -7.98 5.68 8.53
C ASP A 187 -7.72 5.23 7.09
N PRO A 188 -6.48 4.87 6.73
CA PRO A 188 -5.33 4.69 7.61
C PRO A 188 -4.58 5.99 7.98
N GLY A 189 -5.05 7.14 7.50
CA GLY A 189 -4.47 8.44 7.80
C GLY A 189 -3.15 8.72 7.08
N PRO A 190 -2.63 9.95 7.20
CA PRO A 190 -1.46 10.41 6.45
C PRO A 190 -0.16 9.69 6.86
N ALA A 191 -0.12 9.07 8.04
CA ALA A 191 1.05 8.32 8.51
C ALA A 191 1.26 7.00 7.76
N PHE A 192 0.23 6.45 7.13
CA PHE A 192 0.39 5.29 6.26
C PHE A 192 0.73 5.76 4.83
N PRO A 193 1.79 5.25 4.20
CA PRO A 193 2.23 5.71 2.88
C PRO A 193 1.37 5.12 1.75
N LEU A 194 0.05 5.29 1.81
CA LEU A 194 -0.94 4.56 0.99
C LEU A 194 -0.69 4.68 -0.51
N ASP A 195 -0.43 5.91 -0.99
CA ASP A 195 -0.29 6.16 -2.42
C ASP A 195 0.97 5.49 -3.00
N LYS A 196 2.12 5.65 -2.33
CA LYS A 196 3.36 4.95 -2.69
C LYS A 196 3.20 3.43 -2.57
N PHE A 197 2.52 2.97 -1.51
CA PHE A 197 2.30 1.55 -1.23
C PHE A 197 1.47 0.88 -2.34
N ARG A 198 0.33 1.47 -2.73
CA ARG A 198 -0.52 0.92 -3.79
C ARG A 198 0.11 1.04 -5.17
N GLU A 199 0.83 2.14 -5.44
CA GLU A 199 1.58 2.31 -6.69
C GLU A 199 2.60 1.18 -6.85
N GLN A 200 3.43 0.94 -5.83
CA GLN A 200 4.43 -0.12 -5.83
C GLN A 200 3.81 -1.50 -6.09
N LEU A 201 2.71 -1.84 -5.41
CA LEU A 201 2.10 -3.16 -5.51
C LEU A 201 1.35 -3.38 -6.84
N LEU A 202 0.56 -2.40 -7.27
CA LEU A 202 -0.30 -2.56 -8.46
C LEU A 202 0.48 -2.40 -9.77
N THR A 203 1.59 -1.67 -9.78
CA THR A 203 2.46 -1.58 -10.97
C THR A 203 3.32 -2.83 -11.12
N GLN A 204 3.91 -3.33 -10.04
CA GLN A 204 4.71 -4.56 -10.07
C GLN A 204 3.87 -5.79 -10.41
N ASN A 205 2.60 -5.84 -10.02
CA ASN A 205 1.71 -6.92 -10.44
C ASN A 205 1.26 -6.85 -11.90
N ARG A 206 1.34 -5.69 -12.55
CA ARG A 206 1.17 -5.62 -14.02
C ARG A 206 2.37 -6.19 -14.76
N GLN A 207 3.53 -6.30 -14.10
CA GLN A 207 4.73 -6.93 -14.65
C GLN A 207 4.81 -8.44 -14.36
N SER A 208 3.96 -8.99 -13.48
CA SER A 208 3.92 -10.42 -13.12
C SER A 208 2.83 -11.24 -13.82
N GLY A 209 1.92 -10.60 -14.57
CA GLY A 209 1.07 -11.28 -15.55
C GLY A 209 1.84 -11.46 -16.85
N GLU A 210 2.37 -12.67 -17.09
CA GLU A 210 3.32 -13.00 -18.17
C GLU A 210 4.51 -12.02 -18.25
N SER A 211 5.56 -12.32 -17.49
CA SER A 211 6.89 -11.80 -17.78
C SER A 211 7.37 -12.39 -19.11
N LEU A 212 6.99 -11.77 -20.23
CA LEU A 212 7.94 -11.68 -21.33
C LEU A 212 9.08 -10.84 -20.78
N GLU A 213 10.27 -11.43 -20.66
CA GLU A 213 11.50 -10.66 -20.50
C GLU A 213 11.54 -9.66 -21.66
N VAL A 214 11.07 -8.44 -21.43
CA VAL A 214 11.29 -7.36 -22.39
C VAL A 214 12.76 -7.06 -22.24
N ALA A 215 13.54 -7.59 -23.19
CA ALA A 215 14.94 -7.25 -23.34
C ALA A 215 15.10 -5.73 -23.16
N PRO A 216 16.12 -5.25 -22.43
CA PRO A 216 16.32 -3.83 -22.19
C PRO A 216 16.15 -3.07 -23.52
N GLN A 217 15.23 -2.13 -23.55
CA GLN A 217 14.93 -1.39 -24.76
C GLN A 217 16.17 -0.55 -25.11
N GLU A 218 16.97 -1.04 -26.04
CA GLU A 218 18.12 -0.30 -26.57
C GLU A 218 17.61 0.82 -27.47
N GLY A 219 18.28 1.96 -27.40
CA GLY A 219 18.09 3.06 -28.32
C GLY A 219 19.42 3.54 -28.87
N GLU A 220 19.39 4.16 -30.04
CA GLU A 220 20.55 4.80 -30.65
C GLU A 220 20.29 6.30 -30.80
N VAL A 221 21.26 7.12 -30.39
CA VAL A 221 21.18 8.58 -30.53
C VAL A 221 21.26 8.97 -32.01
N ILE A 222 20.24 9.68 -32.51
CA ILE A 222 20.17 10.07 -33.94
C ILE A 222 20.58 11.51 -34.23
N THR A 223 21.03 12.25 -33.21
CA THR A 223 21.47 13.64 -33.33
C THR A 223 22.94 13.78 -32.92
N ASP A 224 23.64 14.78 -33.46
CA ASP A 224 25.07 15.01 -33.19
C ASP A 224 25.38 15.20 -31.71
N LYS A 225 24.46 15.84 -30.96
CA LYS A 225 24.62 16.16 -29.54
C LYS A 225 23.29 16.03 -28.81
N LEU A 226 23.16 14.99 -27.98
CA LEU A 226 21.99 14.78 -27.14
C LEU A 226 22.31 15.03 -25.67
N ASN A 227 21.74 16.10 -25.11
CA ASN A 227 21.90 16.47 -23.71
C ASN A 227 21.22 15.47 -22.78
N ILE A 228 21.95 14.96 -21.78
CA ILE A 228 21.41 14.18 -20.66
C ILE A 228 21.18 15.12 -19.47
N ARG A 229 20.00 15.04 -18.86
CA ARG A 229 19.54 15.95 -17.80
C ARG A 229 19.13 15.24 -16.53
N GLU A 230 19.14 15.95 -15.40
CA GLU A 230 18.70 15.43 -14.09
C GLU A 230 17.20 15.11 -14.05
N ASP A 231 16.38 15.81 -14.85
CA ASP A 231 14.94 15.59 -14.96
C ASP A 231 14.44 15.78 -16.40
N ALA A 232 13.21 15.34 -16.68
CA ALA A 232 12.55 15.36 -17.98
C ALA A 232 12.09 16.77 -18.40
N SER A 233 13.05 17.69 -18.54
CA SER A 233 12.80 19.09 -18.87
C SER A 233 13.98 19.71 -19.58
N VAL A 234 13.73 20.55 -20.59
CA VAL A 234 14.80 21.31 -21.29
C VAL A 234 15.51 22.32 -20.38
N HIS A 235 14.93 22.65 -19.23
CA HIS A 235 15.49 23.55 -18.24
C HIS A 235 16.26 22.82 -17.12
N ALA A 236 16.18 21.49 -17.05
CA ALA A 236 16.89 20.71 -16.05
C ALA A 236 18.40 20.74 -16.29
N ARG A 237 19.19 20.67 -15.20
CA ARG A 237 20.65 20.68 -15.24
C ARG A 237 21.18 19.51 -16.07
N LEU A 238 22.25 19.75 -16.82
CA LEU A 238 22.99 18.71 -17.54
C LEU A 238 23.79 17.88 -16.53
N VAL A 239 23.66 16.56 -16.61
CA VAL A 239 24.44 15.63 -15.76
C VAL A 239 25.80 15.30 -16.36
N SER A 240 26.01 15.59 -17.64
CA SER A 240 27.23 15.24 -18.37
C SER A 240 27.42 16.01 -19.67
N SER A 241 28.54 15.71 -20.34
CA SER A 241 28.70 15.99 -21.76
C SER A 241 27.59 15.30 -22.60
N PRO A 242 27.16 15.91 -23.72
CA PRO A 242 26.14 15.33 -24.58
C PRO A 242 26.56 13.98 -25.16
N LEU A 243 25.59 13.10 -25.36
CA LEU A 243 25.78 11.85 -26.11
C LEU A 243 25.97 12.16 -27.60
N ALA A 244 26.83 11.38 -28.25
CA ALA A 244 27.13 11.51 -29.67
C ALA A 244 26.15 10.72 -30.53
N GLN A 245 26.00 11.12 -31.81
CA GLN A 245 25.24 10.34 -32.78
C GLN A 245 25.78 8.91 -32.89
N GLY A 246 24.89 7.93 -33.00
CA GLY A 246 25.23 6.50 -33.05
C GLY A 246 25.54 5.88 -31.69
N GLN A 247 25.59 6.67 -30.61
CA GLN A 247 25.81 6.13 -29.28
C GLN A 247 24.61 5.31 -28.83
N LYS A 248 24.87 4.08 -28.38
CA LYS A 248 23.86 3.20 -27.81
C LYS A 248 23.52 3.60 -26.38
N VAL A 249 22.25 3.53 -26.05
CA VAL A 249 21.72 3.80 -24.71
C VAL A 249 20.72 2.71 -24.31
N THR A 250 20.62 2.43 -23.02
CA THR A 250 19.55 1.59 -22.49
C THR A 250 18.43 2.48 -21.97
N ILE A 251 17.22 2.34 -22.49
CA ILE A 251 16.04 3.06 -22.00
C ILE A 251 15.52 2.32 -20.77
N VAL A 252 15.46 3.02 -19.64
CA VAL A 252 15.06 2.47 -18.34
C VAL A 252 13.74 3.05 -17.82
N ASP A 253 13.30 4.18 -18.37
CA ASP A 253 12.02 4.82 -18.03
C ASP A 253 11.57 5.78 -19.16
N GLU A 254 10.30 6.15 -19.19
CA GLU A 254 9.74 7.13 -20.12
C GLU A 254 8.70 8.01 -19.42
N LYS A 255 8.82 9.34 -19.57
CA LYS A 255 7.74 10.26 -19.20
C LYS A 255 7.76 11.53 -20.05
N ASN A 256 6.58 12.03 -20.39
CA ASN A 256 6.38 13.36 -21.02
C ASN A 256 7.25 13.64 -22.26
N GLY A 257 7.50 12.64 -23.11
CA GLY A 257 8.36 12.81 -24.30
C GLY A 257 9.87 12.75 -24.02
N TRP A 258 10.26 12.20 -22.87
CA TRP A 258 11.65 11.97 -22.48
C TRP A 258 11.88 10.50 -22.17
N TYR A 259 13.05 10.01 -22.56
CA TYR A 259 13.57 8.74 -22.06
C TYR A 259 14.51 8.99 -20.91
N LYS A 260 14.38 8.21 -19.83
CA LYS A 260 15.48 8.02 -18.90
C LYS A 260 16.38 6.96 -19.50
N VAL A 261 17.63 7.31 -19.71
CA VAL A 261 18.62 6.45 -20.32
C VAL A 261 19.74 6.14 -19.36
N LYS A 262 20.26 4.92 -19.46
CA LYS A 262 21.45 4.47 -18.77
C LYS A 262 22.56 4.23 -19.79
N THR A 263 23.69 4.88 -19.55
CA THR A 263 24.98 4.65 -20.21
C THR A 263 26.01 4.34 -19.12
N GLU A 264 27.16 5.03 -19.08
CA GLU A 264 28.02 5.12 -17.87
C GLU A 264 27.36 5.96 -16.76
N ILE A 265 26.41 6.81 -17.14
CA ILE A 265 25.64 7.70 -16.28
C ILE A 265 24.14 7.53 -16.57
N GLU A 266 23.31 7.94 -15.62
CA GLU A 266 21.87 7.92 -15.74
C GLU A 266 21.29 9.33 -15.83
N GLY A 267 20.32 9.53 -16.71
CA GLY A 267 19.56 10.78 -16.78
C GLY A 267 18.57 10.81 -17.94
N TRP A 268 17.92 11.96 -18.13
CA TRP A 268 16.83 12.15 -19.07
C TRP A 268 17.29 12.78 -20.37
N VAL A 269 16.87 12.19 -21.50
CA VAL A 269 17.09 12.69 -22.86
C VAL A 269 15.75 12.85 -23.58
N ASN A 270 15.68 13.77 -24.53
CA ASN A 270 14.46 13.96 -25.30
C ASN A 270 14.28 12.76 -26.26
N LYS A 271 13.11 12.11 -26.16
CA LYS A 271 12.77 10.88 -26.89
C LYS A 271 12.84 11.04 -28.40
N ALA A 272 12.61 12.25 -28.92
CA ALA A 272 12.67 12.52 -30.36
C ALA A 272 14.06 12.29 -30.99
N TYR A 273 15.11 12.11 -30.18
CA TYR A 273 16.49 11.92 -30.63
C TYR A 273 17.07 10.54 -30.30
N VAL A 274 16.23 9.58 -29.93
CA VAL A 274 16.63 8.19 -29.66
C VAL A 274 15.70 7.27 -30.47
N ARG A 275 16.28 6.43 -31.33
CA ARG A 275 15.55 5.46 -32.16
C ARG A 275 15.75 4.03 -31.68
#